data_AF-A0A9R1P1X6-F1
#
_entry.id   AF-A0A9R1P1X6-F1
#
_cell.length_a   1.000
_cell.length_b   1.000
_cell.length_c   1.000
_cell.angle_alpha   90.00
_cell.angle_beta   90.00
_cell.angle_gamma   90.00
#
_symmetry.space_group_name_H-M   'P 1'
#
loop_
_entity.id
_entity.type
_entity.pdbx_description
1 polymer ?
#
loop_
_entity_poly.entity_id
_entity_poly.type
_entity_poly.pdbx_seq_one_letter_code
_entity_poly.pdbx_strand_id
1 'polypeptide(L)'
;MGLVGPRRGVPGGAVVFATAVALIQIVFLVHPTSAQQSPRVVPAEGYCSMYGICANRTDGKVLNCVNATKAVKPDTLFSTRIQSLCPTITGDVCCTVDQFDTLHQQVQQAVPFLVGCPACLRNFLNLFCEMSCSPNQSLFINVTSAKQVKNITTVDGIDYYITSNYGEELYNSCKEVKFGTLNTRAMDFLGGGAKTYKEWLAFLGRQANPNEPGSPYLITYRPDLSGSSGVKPLNTTVYSCGDPSLGCSCGDCPSSSVCMGSLLPQSMTETSCSVKMGSLKAGCLDFSLAVVYIVFLCAILLWGLLYRTRGRTGFPSQTKPPKNADDKLHSNNNGNVPENSVQVPKAASSSIVQTYMSTFFRRHGVFVTRHPLLVLCASLLVPILLCIGLIRFKVETRPEKVLNLSSYDSYNSSTVAEILIIVYNGGI
;
A
#
# COMPACT_ATOMS: atom_id res chain seq x y z
N MET A 1 63.21 9.47 90.80
CA MET A 1 64.27 8.50 90.44
C MET A 1 63.70 7.09 90.65
N GLY A 2 63.83 6.20 89.64
CA GLY A 2 63.44 4.77 89.66
C GLY A 2 61.97 4.51 89.32
N LEU A 3 61.58 4.22 88.06
CA LEU A 3 61.65 2.97 87.28
C LEU A 3 60.92 1.77 87.90
N VAL A 4 59.80 1.38 87.26
CA VAL A 4 59.50 0.08 86.60
C VAL A 4 57.98 -0.15 86.63
N GLY A 5 57.37 -0.30 85.46
CA GLY A 5 55.98 -0.74 85.26
C GLY A 5 55.86 -1.69 84.05
N PRO A 6 54.95 -2.68 84.06
CA PRO A 6 55.08 -3.91 83.29
C PRO A 6 54.27 -3.96 81.98
N ARG A 7 54.64 -4.96 81.15
CA ARG A 7 54.09 -5.37 79.84
C ARG A 7 52.66 -5.92 79.87
N ARG A 8 51.93 -5.68 78.77
CA ARG A 8 50.97 -6.53 78.01
C ARG A 8 50.54 -5.67 76.79
N GLY A 9 50.59 -6.04 75.50
CA GLY A 9 50.48 -7.31 74.79
C GLY A 9 49.30 -7.19 73.81
N VAL A 10 49.55 -6.85 72.53
CA VAL A 10 48.54 -6.70 71.46
C VAL A 10 48.89 -7.64 70.30
N PRO A 11 47.93 -8.39 69.69
CA PRO A 11 48.21 -9.32 68.60
C PRO A 11 48.00 -8.64 67.23
N GLY A 12 49.00 -8.74 66.36
CA GLY A 12 48.91 -8.32 64.96
C GLY A 12 49.79 -9.22 64.10
N GLY A 13 49.19 -10.20 63.42
CA GLY A 13 49.96 -11.14 62.60
C GLY A 13 49.17 -12.02 61.63
N ALA A 14 47.86 -12.21 61.82
CA ALA A 14 47.12 -13.19 61.02
C ALA A 14 46.34 -12.61 59.81
N VAL A 15 46.15 -11.29 59.72
CA VAL A 15 45.25 -10.69 58.70
C VAL A 15 45.99 -10.30 57.41
N VAL A 16 47.31 -10.17 57.43
CA VAL A 16 48.10 -9.70 56.27
C VAL A 16 48.45 -10.83 55.29
N PHE A 17 48.49 -12.09 55.75
CA PHE A 17 48.86 -13.22 54.89
C PHE A 17 47.71 -13.75 54.01
N ALA A 18 46.45 -13.60 54.44
CA ALA A 18 45.30 -14.10 53.67
C ALA A 18 44.96 -13.22 52.45
N THR A 19 45.23 -11.92 52.53
CA THR A 19 44.96 -10.97 51.42
C THR A 19 46.01 -11.06 50.31
N ALA A 20 47.27 -11.39 50.65
CA ALA A 20 48.34 -11.55 49.68
C ALA A 20 48.15 -12.80 48.78
N VAL A 21 47.64 -13.91 49.34
CA VAL A 21 47.43 -15.16 48.57
C VAL A 21 46.23 -15.04 47.62
N ALA A 22 45.19 -14.29 47.99
CA ALA A 22 44.04 -14.03 47.13
C ALA A 22 44.38 -13.14 45.92
N LEU A 23 45.30 -12.17 46.08
CA LEU A 23 45.75 -11.32 44.98
C LEU A 23 46.66 -12.07 43.99
N ILE A 24 47.45 -13.03 44.46
CA ILE A 24 48.35 -13.83 43.59
C ILE A 24 47.55 -14.80 42.69
N GLN A 25 46.40 -15.31 43.13
CA GLN A 25 45.53 -16.17 42.31
C GLN A 25 44.77 -15.42 41.20
N ILE A 26 44.55 -14.10 41.35
CA ILE A 26 43.88 -13.27 40.33
C ILE A 26 44.82 -12.92 39.17
N VAL A 27 46.14 -12.90 39.40
CA VAL A 27 47.13 -12.56 38.36
C VAL A 27 47.34 -13.70 37.34
N PHE A 28 47.06 -14.95 37.70
CA PHE A 28 47.30 -16.11 36.81
C PHE A 28 46.11 -16.52 35.92
N LEU A 29 44.95 -15.85 35.99
CA LEU A 29 43.80 -16.12 35.12
C LEU A 29 43.62 -15.14 33.96
N VAL A 30 44.48 -14.12 33.84
CA VAL A 30 44.48 -13.23 32.68
C VAL A 30 45.56 -13.70 31.71
N HIS A 31 45.19 -14.65 30.83
CA HIS A 31 45.98 -14.88 29.63
C HIS A 31 46.02 -13.58 28.84
N PRO A 32 47.20 -13.01 28.52
CA PRO A 32 47.26 -11.91 27.58
C PRO A 32 46.85 -12.48 26.22
N THR A 33 45.59 -12.27 25.82
CA THR A 33 45.24 -12.34 24.41
C THR A 33 46.05 -11.24 23.73
N SER A 34 47.18 -11.62 23.15
CA SER A 34 47.88 -10.81 22.17
C SER A 34 46.90 -10.57 21.03
N ALA A 35 46.16 -9.47 21.08
CA ALA A 35 45.56 -8.90 19.89
C ALA A 35 46.76 -8.47 19.03
N GLN A 36 47.15 -9.32 18.08
CA GLN A 36 48.09 -8.94 17.03
C GLN A 36 47.48 -7.75 16.31
N GLN A 37 48.00 -6.57 16.61
CA GLN A 37 47.58 -5.33 15.97
C GLN A 37 48.03 -5.40 14.51
N SER A 38 47.05 -5.62 13.63
CA SER A 38 47.25 -5.74 12.18
C SER A 38 47.99 -4.50 11.66
N PRO A 39 48.91 -4.64 10.68
CA PRO A 39 49.58 -3.50 10.06
C PRO A 39 48.54 -2.49 9.58
N ARG A 40 48.65 -1.25 10.08
CA ARG A 40 47.73 -0.16 9.75
C ARG A 40 47.90 0.20 8.27
N VAL A 41 46.97 -0.27 7.44
CA VAL A 41 46.88 0.11 6.03
C VAL A 41 46.61 1.62 5.97
N VAL A 42 47.43 2.35 5.21
CA VAL A 42 47.20 3.77 4.97
C VAL A 42 46.02 3.88 4.00
N PRO A 43 44.91 4.54 4.36
CA PRO A 43 43.77 4.71 3.45
C PRO A 43 44.19 5.44 2.17
N ALA A 44 43.84 4.88 1.01
CA ALA A 44 44.18 5.45 -0.29
C ALA A 44 43.12 5.11 -1.36
N GLU A 45 42.93 6.01 -2.33
CA GLU A 45 42.05 5.75 -3.47
C GLU A 45 42.62 4.62 -4.35
N GLY A 46 41.74 3.74 -4.84
CA GLY A 46 42.12 2.58 -5.65
C GLY A 46 42.79 1.45 -4.86
N TYR A 47 42.69 1.43 -3.53
CA TYR A 47 43.23 0.39 -2.66
C TYR A 47 42.15 -0.35 -1.87
N CYS A 48 42.38 -1.64 -1.70
CA CYS A 48 41.58 -2.58 -0.94
C CYS A 48 42.17 -2.79 0.46
N SER A 49 41.31 -2.95 1.47
CA SER A 49 41.74 -3.35 2.82
C SER A 49 41.79 -4.86 3.00
N MET A 50 40.99 -5.59 2.22
CA MET A 50 40.96 -7.04 2.19
C MET A 50 40.75 -7.51 0.75
N TYR A 51 41.37 -8.64 0.38
CA TYR A 51 41.27 -9.18 -0.97
C TYR A 51 41.48 -10.70 -0.98
N GLY A 52 40.53 -11.44 -1.59
CA GLY A 52 40.54 -12.90 -1.65
C GLY A 52 39.97 -13.60 -0.41
N ILE A 53 39.68 -14.90 -0.56
CA ILE A 53 39.22 -15.81 0.50
C ILE A 53 40.40 -16.66 0.97
N CYS A 54 40.64 -16.71 2.27
CA CYS A 54 41.83 -17.37 2.85
C CYS A 54 41.51 -18.59 3.71
N ALA A 55 40.34 -18.63 4.34
CA ALA A 55 39.92 -19.76 5.15
C ALA A 55 38.40 -19.81 5.28
N ASN A 56 37.91 -20.91 5.86
CA ASN A 56 36.51 -21.06 6.24
C ASN A 56 36.43 -21.32 7.74
N ARG A 57 35.38 -20.81 8.36
CA ARG A 57 34.97 -21.21 9.71
C ARG A 57 34.49 -22.67 9.72
N THR A 58 34.33 -23.22 10.91
CA THR A 58 33.85 -24.60 11.12
C THR A 58 32.44 -24.85 10.55
N ASP A 59 31.61 -23.81 10.46
CA ASP A 59 30.25 -23.83 9.88
C ASP A 59 30.24 -23.55 8.36
N GLY A 60 31.41 -23.55 7.71
CA GLY A 60 31.53 -23.36 6.26
C GLY A 60 31.49 -21.91 5.79
N LYS A 61 31.27 -20.93 6.68
CA LYS A 61 31.31 -19.51 6.29
C LYS A 61 32.74 -19.09 5.92
N VAL A 62 32.89 -18.48 4.75
CA VAL A 62 34.18 -18.03 4.22
C VAL A 62 34.71 -16.80 4.97
N LEU A 63 36.03 -16.66 5.02
CA LEU A 63 36.74 -15.56 5.65
C LEU A 63 37.72 -14.91 4.66
N ASN A 64 37.67 -13.58 4.61
CA ASN A 64 38.54 -12.80 3.74
C ASN A 64 39.98 -12.76 4.28
N CYS A 65 40.93 -12.59 3.36
CA CYS A 65 42.34 -12.38 3.69
C CYS A 65 42.59 -10.95 4.19
N VAL A 66 43.50 -10.79 5.15
CA VAL A 66 44.04 -9.47 5.52
C VAL A 66 45.10 -9.09 4.48
N ASN A 67 44.66 -8.62 3.32
CA ASN A 67 45.53 -8.36 2.17
C ASN A 67 45.24 -6.99 1.57
N ALA A 68 46.11 -6.03 1.88
CA ALA A 68 46.03 -4.67 1.34
C ALA A 68 46.66 -4.63 -0.05
N THR A 69 45.84 -4.42 -1.07
CA THR A 69 46.25 -4.48 -2.48
C THR A 69 45.61 -3.37 -3.28
N LYS A 70 46.15 -3.09 -4.46
CA LYS A 70 45.50 -2.19 -5.41
C LYS A 70 44.27 -2.88 -6.00
N ALA A 71 43.20 -2.12 -6.24
CA ALA A 71 42.02 -2.61 -6.93
C ALA A 71 42.41 -3.22 -8.30
N VAL A 72 41.73 -4.31 -8.67
CA VAL A 72 42.07 -5.12 -9.84
C VAL A 72 41.00 -4.94 -10.90
N LYS A 73 41.42 -4.74 -12.15
CA LYS A 73 40.50 -4.66 -13.28
C LYS A 73 39.87 -6.05 -13.55
N PRO A 74 38.54 -6.20 -13.43
CA PRO A 74 37.88 -7.46 -13.74
C PRO A 74 37.87 -7.71 -15.26
N ASP A 75 37.77 -8.98 -15.65
CA ASP A 75 37.48 -9.33 -17.04
C ASP A 75 36.05 -8.92 -17.44
N THR A 76 35.73 -8.98 -18.74
CA THR A 76 34.43 -8.51 -19.26
C THR A 76 33.25 -9.29 -18.69
N LEU A 77 33.39 -10.61 -18.57
CA LEU A 77 32.33 -11.49 -18.06
C LEU A 77 32.07 -11.20 -16.58
N PHE A 78 33.12 -11.08 -15.78
CA PHE A 78 33.03 -10.78 -14.36
C PHE A 78 32.49 -9.37 -14.13
N SER A 79 32.93 -8.39 -14.92
CA SER A 79 32.38 -7.02 -14.86
C SER A 79 30.86 -7.00 -15.09
N THR A 80 30.35 -7.76 -16.07
CA THR A 80 28.90 -7.89 -16.29
C THR A 80 28.19 -8.56 -15.11
N ARG A 81 28.78 -9.60 -14.51
CA ARG A 81 28.21 -10.24 -13.31
C ARG A 81 28.13 -9.24 -12.15
N ILE A 82 29.18 -8.46 -11.92
CA ILE A 82 29.19 -7.41 -10.88
C ILE A 82 28.07 -6.40 -11.13
N GLN A 83 27.94 -5.88 -12.36
CA GLN A 83 26.91 -4.90 -12.70
C GLN A 83 25.47 -5.41 -12.51
N SER A 84 25.24 -6.73 -12.63
CA SER A 84 23.90 -7.30 -12.42
C SER A 84 23.40 -7.16 -10.98
N LEU A 85 24.31 -7.23 -9.99
CA LEU A 85 23.98 -7.10 -8.57
C LEU A 85 24.29 -5.68 -8.04
N CYS A 86 25.45 -5.15 -8.44
CA CYS A 86 26.08 -3.92 -7.96
C CYS A 86 26.28 -2.91 -9.10
N PRO A 87 25.21 -2.31 -9.65
CA PRO A 87 25.30 -1.42 -10.82
C PRO A 87 26.06 -0.12 -10.54
N THR A 88 26.26 0.26 -9.27
CA THR A 88 27.04 1.44 -8.89
C THR A 88 28.55 1.22 -8.99
N ILE A 89 29.01 -0.04 -9.02
CA ILE A 89 30.42 -0.38 -9.06
C ILE A 89 30.86 -0.47 -10.52
N THR A 90 31.81 0.39 -10.90
CA THR A 90 32.37 0.46 -12.26
C THR A 90 33.89 0.51 -12.22
N GLY A 91 34.54 -0.07 -13.23
CA GLY A 91 36.00 -0.11 -13.32
C GLY A 91 36.64 -1.21 -12.49
N ASP A 92 37.72 -0.86 -11.79
CA ASP A 92 38.49 -1.78 -10.95
C ASP A 92 37.70 -2.18 -9.70
N VAL A 93 37.99 -3.34 -9.13
CA VAL A 93 37.24 -3.90 -7.99
C VAL A 93 38.13 -4.55 -6.95
N CYS A 94 37.64 -4.60 -5.71
CA CYS A 94 38.32 -5.20 -4.55
C CYS A 94 37.81 -6.58 -4.17
N CYS A 95 37.20 -7.31 -5.13
CA CYS A 95 36.70 -8.66 -4.89
C CYS A 95 37.12 -9.64 -5.99
N THR A 96 37.34 -10.90 -5.60
CA THR A 96 37.50 -12.02 -6.54
C THR A 96 36.12 -12.57 -6.96
N VAL A 97 36.11 -13.44 -7.98
CA VAL A 97 34.89 -14.12 -8.44
C VAL A 97 34.21 -14.88 -7.29
N ASP A 98 34.98 -15.63 -6.50
CA ASP A 98 34.43 -16.40 -5.35
C ASP A 98 33.88 -15.49 -4.25
N GLN A 99 34.51 -14.33 -3.99
CA GLN A 99 34.00 -13.35 -3.04
C GLN A 99 32.68 -12.75 -3.52
N PHE A 100 32.57 -12.45 -4.81
CA PHE A 100 31.33 -11.94 -5.41
C PHE A 100 30.22 -12.99 -5.41
N ASP A 101 30.52 -14.25 -5.77
CA ASP A 101 29.55 -15.33 -5.74
C ASP A 101 29.06 -15.60 -4.30
N THR A 102 29.96 -15.51 -3.31
CA THR A 102 29.59 -15.55 -1.89
C THR A 102 28.66 -14.39 -1.53
N LEU A 103 29.04 -13.14 -1.86
CA LEU A 103 28.22 -11.95 -1.61
C LEU A 103 26.81 -12.14 -2.19
N HIS A 104 26.74 -12.56 -3.45
CA HIS A 104 25.49 -12.79 -4.15
C HIS A 104 24.61 -13.81 -3.41
N GLN A 105 25.16 -14.98 -3.03
CA GLN A 105 24.39 -15.98 -2.28
C GLN A 105 23.89 -15.49 -0.92
N GLN A 106 24.68 -14.68 -0.20
CA GLN A 106 24.29 -14.17 1.12
C GLN A 106 23.18 -13.12 1.00
N VAL A 107 23.30 -12.16 0.08
CA VAL A 107 22.28 -11.10 -0.06
C VAL A 107 20.96 -11.63 -0.64
N GLN A 108 21.00 -12.70 -1.44
CA GLN A 108 19.79 -13.34 -1.98
C GLN A 108 18.85 -13.88 -0.88
N GLN A 109 19.37 -14.20 0.31
CA GLN A 109 18.53 -14.62 1.44
C GLN A 109 17.68 -13.46 1.99
N ALA A 110 18.11 -12.22 1.83
CA ALA A 110 17.39 -11.03 2.28
C ALA A 110 16.36 -10.53 1.24
N VAL A 111 16.55 -10.86 -0.04
CA VAL A 111 15.72 -10.37 -1.15
C VAL A 111 14.22 -10.60 -0.90
N PRO A 112 13.71 -11.79 -0.53
CA PRO A 112 12.28 -12.03 -0.33
C PRO A 112 11.62 -11.13 0.72
N PHE A 113 12.39 -10.59 1.66
CA PHE A 113 11.88 -9.69 2.69
C PHE A 113 11.79 -8.24 2.20
N LEU A 114 12.65 -7.85 1.24
CA LEU A 114 12.79 -6.47 0.78
C LEU A 114 12.17 -6.20 -0.60
N VAL A 115 11.72 -7.25 -1.31
CA VAL A 115 11.13 -7.12 -2.66
C VAL A 115 9.91 -6.19 -2.75
N GLY A 116 9.21 -5.93 -1.64
CA GLY A 116 8.10 -4.97 -1.61
C GLY A 116 8.50 -3.52 -1.93
N CYS A 117 9.77 -3.17 -1.72
CA CYS A 117 10.31 -1.83 -1.96
C CYS A 117 11.65 -1.90 -2.72
N PRO A 118 11.64 -1.69 -4.05
CA PRO A 118 12.86 -1.73 -4.87
C PRO A 118 13.95 -0.76 -4.44
N ALA A 119 13.60 0.47 -3.99
CA ALA A 119 14.58 1.42 -3.46
C ALA A 119 15.31 0.87 -2.23
N CYS A 120 14.57 0.36 -1.24
CA CYS A 120 15.16 -0.27 -0.05
C CYS A 120 16.08 -1.43 -0.44
N LEU A 121 15.60 -2.34 -1.29
CA LEU A 121 16.40 -3.48 -1.73
C LEU A 121 17.69 -3.03 -2.42
N ARG A 122 17.62 -2.03 -3.31
CA ARG A 122 18.82 -1.49 -3.98
C ARG A 122 19.80 -0.86 -2.98
N ASN A 123 19.32 -0.07 -2.03
CA ASN A 123 20.16 0.55 -1.01
C ASN A 123 20.84 -0.50 -0.11
N PHE A 124 20.09 -1.54 0.29
CA PHE A 124 20.60 -2.66 1.07
C PHE A 124 21.71 -3.41 0.32
N LEU A 125 21.50 -3.70 -0.97
CA LEU A 125 22.51 -4.32 -1.81
C LEU A 125 23.75 -3.42 -1.96
N ASN A 126 23.56 -2.13 -2.19
CA ASN A 126 24.66 -1.17 -2.34
C ASN A 126 25.56 -1.13 -1.10
N LEU A 127 25.00 -1.22 0.12
CA LEU A 127 25.80 -1.30 1.35
C LEU A 127 26.82 -2.45 1.31
N PHE A 128 26.39 -3.66 0.93
CA PHE A 128 27.28 -4.81 0.88
C PHE A 128 28.16 -4.84 -0.38
N CYS A 129 27.67 -4.32 -1.51
CA CYS A 129 28.46 -4.14 -2.72
C CYS A 129 29.65 -3.20 -2.48
N GLU A 130 29.43 -2.05 -1.83
CA GLU A 130 30.49 -1.11 -1.49
C GLU A 130 31.47 -1.73 -0.48
N MET A 131 30.96 -2.48 0.50
CA MET A 131 31.81 -3.17 1.47
C MET A 131 32.74 -4.19 0.82
N SER A 132 32.21 -4.99 -0.10
CA SER A 132 32.92 -6.16 -0.64
C SER A 132 33.73 -5.87 -1.90
N CYS A 133 33.24 -5.03 -2.81
CA CYS A 133 33.79 -4.92 -4.16
C CYS A 133 34.25 -3.50 -4.55
N SER A 134 33.99 -2.47 -3.74
CA SER A 134 34.35 -1.09 -4.11
C SER A 134 35.85 -0.92 -4.38
N PRO A 135 36.27 -0.22 -5.46
CA PRO A 135 37.69 0.04 -5.73
C PRO A 135 38.38 0.88 -4.66
N ASN A 136 37.61 1.63 -3.87
CA ASN A 136 38.10 2.55 -2.86
C ASN A 136 37.86 2.02 -1.43
N GLN A 137 37.75 0.70 -1.27
CA GLN A 137 37.39 0.04 -0.01
C GLN A 137 38.24 0.53 1.17
N SER A 138 39.54 0.80 0.98
CA SER A 138 40.43 1.22 2.07
C SER A 138 40.13 2.59 2.66
N LEU A 139 39.35 3.43 1.98
CA LEU A 139 38.94 4.73 2.49
C LEU A 139 37.92 4.63 3.62
N PHE A 140 37.05 3.61 3.60
CA PHE A 140 35.94 3.47 4.52
C PHE A 140 35.90 2.12 5.26
N ILE A 141 36.82 1.20 4.99
CA ILE A 141 36.95 -0.05 5.73
C ILE A 141 38.36 -0.19 6.31
N ASN A 142 38.42 -0.48 7.60
CA ASN A 142 39.66 -0.77 8.31
C ASN A 142 39.57 -2.14 8.99
N VAL A 143 40.59 -2.97 8.84
CA VAL A 143 40.66 -4.28 9.52
C VAL A 143 41.12 -4.06 10.96
N THR A 144 40.24 -4.34 11.93
CA THR A 144 40.50 -4.10 13.34
C THR A 144 41.07 -5.30 14.06
N SER A 145 40.67 -6.51 13.68
CA SER A 145 41.20 -7.74 14.23
C SER A 145 41.38 -8.81 13.15
N ALA A 146 42.39 -9.65 13.38
CA ALA A 146 42.71 -10.79 12.55
C ALA A 146 42.83 -12.04 13.41
N LYS A 147 42.49 -13.20 12.85
CA LYS A 147 42.65 -14.50 13.50
C LYS A 147 43.39 -15.48 12.60
N GLN A 148 44.10 -16.42 13.22
CA GLN A 148 44.76 -17.52 12.53
C GLN A 148 43.80 -18.70 12.37
N VAL A 149 43.55 -19.12 11.13
CA VAL A 149 42.80 -20.34 10.82
C VAL A 149 43.69 -21.24 9.98
N LYS A 150 44.04 -22.43 10.50
CA LYS A 150 44.97 -23.37 9.84
C LYS A 150 46.30 -22.69 9.42
N ASN A 151 46.86 -21.85 10.29
CA ASN A 151 48.07 -21.04 10.05
C ASN A 151 47.95 -19.96 8.96
N ILE A 152 46.73 -19.59 8.54
CA ILE A 152 46.48 -18.49 7.62
C ILE A 152 45.79 -17.35 8.37
N THR A 153 46.35 -16.14 8.26
CA THR A 153 45.80 -14.92 8.86
C THR A 153 44.55 -14.47 8.09
N THR A 154 43.42 -14.38 8.77
CA THR A 154 42.13 -14.01 8.21
C THR A 154 41.48 -12.87 8.98
N VAL A 155 40.60 -12.12 8.30
CA VAL A 155 39.83 -11.05 8.93
C VAL A 155 38.90 -11.63 10.00
N ASP A 156 38.94 -11.05 11.20
CA ASP A 156 38.04 -11.39 12.30
C ASP A 156 37.18 -10.20 12.77
N GLY A 157 37.56 -8.99 12.38
CA GLY A 157 36.81 -7.78 12.66
C GLY A 157 37.19 -6.64 11.72
N ILE A 158 36.19 -5.84 11.34
CA ILE A 158 36.39 -4.61 10.57
C ILE A 158 35.62 -3.45 11.21
N ASP A 159 36.15 -2.24 11.03
CA ASP A 159 35.40 -1.00 11.15
C ASP A 159 34.94 -0.58 9.75
N TYR A 160 33.65 -0.28 9.62
CA TYR A 160 33.05 0.25 8.39
C TYR A 160 32.54 1.67 8.66
N TYR A 161 33.25 2.66 8.11
CA TYR A 161 32.94 4.07 8.26
C TYR A 161 31.83 4.48 7.29
N ILE A 162 30.72 4.96 7.83
CA ILE A 162 29.56 5.41 7.06
C ILE A 162 29.10 6.77 7.58
N THR A 163 28.57 7.63 6.72
CA THR A 163 27.99 8.89 7.20
C THR A 163 26.66 8.64 7.92
N SER A 164 26.35 9.46 8.92
CA SER A 164 25.05 9.39 9.60
C SER A 164 23.89 9.61 8.64
N ASN A 165 24.05 10.52 7.67
CA ASN A 165 23.04 10.78 6.64
C ASN A 165 22.76 9.53 5.79
N TYR A 166 23.82 8.88 5.29
CA TYR A 166 23.69 7.66 4.51
C TYR A 166 22.98 6.55 5.29
N GLY A 167 23.39 6.31 6.54
CA GLY A 167 22.75 5.31 7.40
C GLY A 167 21.28 5.61 7.69
N GLU A 168 20.94 6.88 7.93
CA GLU A 168 19.58 7.32 8.22
C GLU A 168 18.67 7.22 6.99
N GLU A 169 19.12 7.65 5.81
CA GLU A 169 18.37 7.52 4.56
C GLU A 169 18.16 6.04 4.19
N LEU A 170 19.20 5.21 4.33
CA LEU A 170 19.11 3.76 4.12
C LEU A 170 18.05 3.14 5.03
N TYR A 171 18.10 3.43 6.34
CA TYR A 171 17.09 2.95 7.28
C TYR A 171 15.68 3.45 6.97
N ASN A 172 15.53 4.74 6.66
CA ASN A 172 14.24 5.34 6.33
C ASN A 172 13.62 4.74 5.06
N SER A 173 14.44 4.30 4.10
CA SER A 173 13.95 3.61 2.91
C SER A 173 13.36 2.23 3.22
N CYS A 174 13.75 1.59 4.32
CA CYS A 174 13.44 0.18 4.64
C CYS A 174 12.51 -0.04 5.84
N LYS A 175 12.41 0.93 6.76
CA LYS A 175 11.78 0.73 8.09
C LYS A 175 10.29 0.33 8.08
N GLU A 176 9.56 0.69 7.03
CA GLU A 176 8.13 0.37 6.88
C GLU A 176 7.87 -0.77 5.88
N VAL A 177 8.91 -1.32 5.25
CA VAL A 177 8.78 -2.37 4.24
C VAL A 177 8.19 -3.63 4.86
N LYS A 178 7.20 -4.22 4.20
CA LYS A 178 6.50 -5.40 4.69
C LYS A 178 7.01 -6.66 3.99
N PHE A 179 7.14 -7.72 4.77
CA PHE A 179 7.30 -9.05 4.22
C PHE A 179 5.94 -9.56 3.74
N GLY A 180 5.74 -9.64 2.43
CA GLY A 180 4.43 -9.87 1.80
C GLY A 180 3.69 -11.11 2.31
N THR A 181 4.41 -12.19 2.65
CA THR A 181 3.79 -13.46 3.09
C THR A 181 3.15 -13.38 4.48
N LEU A 182 3.75 -12.63 5.41
CA LEU A 182 3.31 -12.57 6.81
C LEU A 182 2.67 -11.22 7.19
N ASN A 183 2.72 -10.23 6.29
CA ASN A 183 2.27 -8.85 6.54
C ASN A 183 2.89 -8.22 7.81
N THR A 184 4.11 -8.68 8.17
CA THR A 184 4.94 -8.13 9.24
C THR A 184 6.08 -7.30 8.64
N ARG A 185 6.76 -6.49 9.46
CA ARG A 185 7.85 -5.63 8.94
C ARG A 185 9.04 -6.50 8.58
N ALA A 186 9.67 -6.21 7.44
CA ALA A 186 10.90 -6.88 7.02
C ALA A 186 12.02 -6.70 8.06
N MET A 187 12.04 -5.56 8.74
CA MET A 187 12.98 -5.22 9.82
C MET A 187 12.86 -6.13 11.06
N ASP A 188 11.72 -6.80 11.26
CA ASP A 188 11.59 -7.75 12.37
C ASP A 188 12.47 -9.00 12.14
N PHE A 189 12.73 -9.34 10.86
CA PHE A 189 13.61 -10.44 10.46
C PHE A 189 15.03 -9.99 10.16
N LEU A 190 15.18 -8.88 9.42
CA LEU A 190 16.47 -8.38 8.92
C LEU A 190 17.13 -7.33 9.83
N GLY A 191 16.44 -6.88 10.87
CA GLY A 191 16.95 -5.87 11.78
C GLY A 191 16.83 -6.21 13.26
N GLY A 192 16.33 -7.40 13.62
CA GLY A 192 16.18 -7.81 15.01
C GLY A 192 15.30 -6.86 15.84
N GLY A 193 14.32 -6.20 15.21
CA GLY A 193 13.45 -5.22 15.87
C GLY A 193 14.08 -3.84 16.08
N ALA A 194 15.15 -3.51 15.36
CA ALA A 194 15.79 -2.20 15.39
C ALA A 194 14.80 -1.06 15.11
N LYS A 195 14.85 -0.02 15.96
CA LYS A 195 14.04 1.21 15.83
C LYS A 195 14.83 2.39 15.27
N THR A 196 16.16 2.26 15.23
CA THR A 196 17.07 3.28 14.73
C THR A 196 18.05 2.68 13.72
N TYR A 197 18.61 3.52 12.85
CA TYR A 197 19.62 3.07 11.88
C TYR A 197 20.86 2.46 12.57
N LYS A 198 21.25 2.98 13.73
CA LYS A 198 22.40 2.48 14.51
C LYS A 198 22.16 1.08 15.03
N GLU A 199 20.97 0.83 15.60
CA GLU A 199 20.56 -0.52 16.04
C GLU A 199 20.52 -1.49 14.87
N TRP A 200 19.99 -1.04 13.72
CA TRP A 200 19.88 -1.91 12.55
C TRP A 200 21.26 -2.31 12.02
N LEU A 201 22.16 -1.34 11.86
CA LEU A 201 23.52 -1.62 11.42
C LEU A 201 24.31 -2.45 12.44
N ALA A 202 24.12 -2.21 13.75
CA ALA A 202 24.71 -3.07 14.77
C ALA A 202 24.21 -4.51 14.66
N PHE A 203 22.93 -4.73 14.34
CA PHE A 203 22.38 -6.06 14.07
C PHE A 203 23.00 -6.70 12.83
N LEU A 204 23.09 -5.97 11.72
CA LEU A 204 23.71 -6.47 10.48
C LEU A 204 25.20 -6.79 10.65
N GLY A 205 25.88 -6.04 11.51
CA GLY A 205 27.31 -6.17 11.74
C GLY A 205 27.71 -7.18 12.81
N ARG A 206 26.75 -7.70 13.57
CA ARG A 206 27.00 -8.75 14.56
C ARG A 206 27.61 -9.99 13.88
N GLN A 207 28.63 -10.54 14.51
CA GLN A 207 29.15 -11.85 14.11
C GLN A 207 28.10 -12.93 14.41
N ALA A 208 27.75 -13.72 13.41
CA ALA A 208 26.80 -14.81 13.55
C ALA A 208 27.39 -15.97 14.37
N ASN A 209 26.54 -16.61 15.18
CA ASN A 209 26.89 -17.87 15.82
C ASN A 209 27.02 -18.98 14.74
N PRO A 210 27.64 -20.13 15.08
CA PRO A 210 27.71 -21.26 14.16
C PRO A 210 26.33 -21.66 13.61
N ASN A 211 26.23 -21.82 12.30
CA ASN A 211 25.01 -22.20 11.57
C ASN A 211 23.86 -21.17 11.59
N GLU A 212 24.08 -19.95 12.08
CA GLU A 212 23.11 -18.87 11.98
C GLU A 212 23.36 -18.00 10.72
N PRO A 213 22.31 -17.46 10.07
CA PRO A 213 22.47 -16.43 9.05
C PRO A 213 23.15 -15.18 9.60
N GLY A 214 23.95 -14.51 8.78
CA GLY A 214 24.65 -13.27 9.15
C GLY A 214 26.16 -13.32 8.96
N SER A 215 26.83 -12.27 9.42
CA SER A 215 28.24 -12.01 9.12
C SER A 215 29.20 -13.05 9.74
N PRO A 216 30.23 -13.53 8.99
CA PRO A 216 31.21 -14.47 9.52
C PRO A 216 32.18 -13.87 10.56
N TYR A 217 32.33 -12.55 10.55
CA TYR A 217 33.19 -11.75 11.43
C TYR A 217 32.48 -10.48 11.88
N LEU A 218 33.01 -9.79 12.89
CA LEU A 218 32.37 -8.58 13.43
C LEU A 218 32.56 -7.39 12.46
N ILE A 219 31.47 -6.71 12.12
CA ILE A 219 31.49 -5.46 11.35
C ILE A 219 30.99 -4.35 12.27
N THR A 220 31.87 -3.44 12.64
CA THR A 220 31.51 -2.30 13.48
C THR A 220 31.26 -1.08 12.60
N TYR A 221 30.00 -0.69 12.47
CA TYR A 221 29.63 0.52 11.74
C TYR A 221 29.95 1.76 12.59
N ARG A 222 30.83 2.62 12.09
CA ARG A 222 31.22 3.85 12.79
C ARG A 222 30.75 5.08 12.03
N PRO A 223 30.12 6.06 12.72
CA PRO A 223 30.01 7.39 12.16
C PRO A 223 31.41 8.00 12.04
N ASP A 224 31.58 8.97 11.13
CA ASP A 224 32.85 9.66 10.93
C ASP A 224 33.50 10.10 12.26
N LEU A 225 34.80 9.81 12.39
CA LEU A 225 35.62 10.27 13.50
C LEU A 225 36.42 11.45 12.97
N SER A 226 36.00 12.67 13.33
CA SER A 226 36.77 13.90 13.16
C SER A 226 38.14 13.75 13.84
N GLY A 227 39.14 13.23 13.13
CA GLY A 227 40.49 13.03 13.70
C GLY A 227 41.41 12.00 13.04
N SER A 228 40.94 11.11 12.14
CA SER A 228 41.85 10.21 11.40
C SER A 228 42.11 10.74 9.99
N SER A 229 43.29 11.31 9.75
CA SER A 229 43.71 11.75 8.42
C SER A 229 43.70 10.56 7.44
N GLY A 230 42.81 10.61 6.45
CA GLY A 230 42.75 9.66 5.32
C GLY A 230 41.49 8.79 5.24
N VAL A 231 40.73 8.63 6.32
CA VAL A 231 39.45 7.90 6.27
C VAL A 231 38.39 8.80 5.65
N LYS A 232 37.70 8.30 4.62
CA LYS A 232 36.56 8.97 3.98
C LYS A 232 35.34 8.05 4.11
N PRO A 233 34.41 8.35 5.04
CA PRO A 233 33.22 7.53 5.24
C PRO A 233 32.42 7.37 3.94
N LEU A 234 31.77 6.21 3.81
CA LEU A 234 30.88 5.96 2.68
C LEU A 234 29.74 6.98 2.67
N ASN A 235 29.59 7.65 1.53
CA ASN A 235 28.53 8.61 1.27
C ASN A 235 28.07 8.49 -0.20
N THR A 236 27.58 7.30 -0.56
CA THR A 236 27.01 7.07 -1.89
C THR A 236 25.54 7.47 -1.95
N THR A 237 24.98 7.59 -3.14
CA THR A 237 23.58 7.96 -3.35
C THR A 237 22.65 6.90 -2.76
N VAL A 238 21.67 7.33 -1.96
CA VAL A 238 20.59 6.48 -1.44
C VAL A 238 19.31 6.78 -2.24
N TYR A 239 18.66 5.75 -2.74
CA TYR A 239 17.39 5.88 -3.43
C TYR A 239 16.26 6.09 -2.42
N SER A 240 15.50 7.17 -2.58
CA SER A 240 14.32 7.42 -1.75
C SER A 240 13.15 6.53 -2.17
N CYS A 241 12.18 6.32 -1.28
CA CYS A 241 10.96 5.56 -1.63
C CYS A 241 10.13 6.18 -2.76
N GLY A 242 10.22 7.50 -2.93
CA GLY A 242 9.51 8.25 -3.97
C GLY A 242 10.30 8.36 -5.27
N ASP A 243 11.45 7.70 -5.38
CA ASP A 243 12.26 7.70 -6.60
C ASP A 243 11.44 7.17 -7.79
N PRO A 244 11.41 7.87 -8.93
CA PRO A 244 10.58 7.47 -10.07
C PRO A 244 11.05 6.16 -10.72
N SER A 245 12.34 5.79 -10.58
CA SER A 245 12.92 4.58 -11.16
C SER A 245 12.80 3.36 -10.24
N LEU A 246 12.86 3.58 -8.93
CA LEU A 246 12.85 2.53 -7.90
C LEU A 246 11.75 2.74 -6.85
N GLY A 247 10.62 3.31 -7.27
CA GLY A 247 9.51 3.69 -6.40
C GLY A 247 8.93 2.49 -5.65
N CYS A 248 8.56 2.72 -4.39
CA CYS A 248 7.99 1.69 -3.53
C CYS A 248 6.45 1.77 -3.49
N SER A 249 5.82 0.66 -3.12
CA SER A 249 4.38 0.66 -2.86
C SER A 249 4.06 1.53 -1.64
N CYS A 250 2.86 2.11 -1.58
CA CYS A 250 2.46 2.93 -0.44
C CYS A 250 2.36 2.11 0.87
N GLY A 251 2.05 0.82 0.76
CA GLY A 251 1.96 -0.08 1.91
C GLY A 251 3.33 -0.41 2.53
N ASP A 252 4.39 -0.33 1.72
CA ASP A 252 5.78 -0.60 2.12
C ASP A 252 6.57 0.68 2.45
N CYS A 253 6.15 1.84 1.93
CA CYS A 253 6.72 3.12 2.30
C CYS A 253 5.72 4.27 2.19
N PRO A 254 5.32 4.90 3.31
CA PRO A 254 4.40 6.05 3.31
C PRO A 254 4.91 7.28 2.56
N SER A 255 6.24 7.42 2.45
CA SER A 255 6.90 8.50 1.71
C SER A 255 6.98 8.25 0.21
N SER A 256 6.34 7.18 -0.30
CA SER A 256 6.24 6.94 -1.74
C SER A 256 5.42 8.03 -2.43
N SER A 257 5.81 8.41 -3.64
CA SER A 257 5.12 9.40 -4.46
C SER A 257 3.68 8.99 -4.81
N VAL A 258 3.38 7.69 -4.77
CA VAL A 258 2.04 7.13 -5.04
C VAL A 258 1.09 7.31 -3.84
N CYS A 259 1.60 7.60 -2.63
CA CYS A 259 0.78 7.77 -1.42
C CYS A 259 -0.03 9.07 -1.38
N MET A 260 0.25 10.04 -2.25
CA MET A 260 -0.43 11.35 -2.24
C MET A 260 -1.92 11.31 -2.60
N GLY A 261 -2.51 10.13 -2.83
CA GLY A 261 -3.95 9.93 -2.91
C GLY A 261 -4.68 9.87 -1.54
N SER A 262 -3.94 9.75 -0.44
CA SER A 262 -4.49 9.73 0.91
C SER A 262 -4.39 11.12 1.56
N LEU A 263 -5.10 12.10 1.01
CA LEU A 263 -5.62 13.14 1.89
C LEU A 263 -6.34 12.41 3.04
N LEU A 264 -6.10 12.84 4.28
CA LEU A 264 -6.82 12.36 5.47
C LEU A 264 -8.26 12.05 5.07
N PRO A 265 -8.92 11.00 5.61
CA PRO A 265 -10.38 10.94 5.52
C PRO A 265 -10.84 12.29 6.05
N GLN A 266 -11.25 13.17 5.13
CA GLN A 266 -11.76 14.48 5.44
C GLN A 266 -12.88 14.12 6.38
N SER A 267 -12.69 14.47 7.67
CA SER A 267 -13.60 14.13 8.75
C SER A 267 -14.97 14.23 8.15
N MET A 268 -15.69 13.10 8.05
CA MET A 268 -16.97 13.01 7.35
C MET A 268 -17.79 14.22 7.76
N THR A 269 -17.73 15.29 6.96
CA THR A 269 -18.61 16.42 7.12
C THR A 269 -19.82 15.86 6.47
N GLU A 270 -20.57 15.10 7.28
CA GLU A 270 -21.99 14.86 7.16
C GLU A 270 -22.55 15.81 6.11
N THR A 271 -22.64 15.34 4.87
CA THR A 271 -23.39 15.99 3.81
C THR A 271 -24.87 15.77 4.09
N SER A 272 -25.26 16.02 5.33
CA SER A 272 -26.63 16.15 5.78
C SER A 272 -27.08 17.52 5.29
N CYS A 273 -27.72 17.51 4.12
CA CYS A 273 -28.53 18.62 3.63
C CYS A 273 -29.33 19.18 4.81
N SER A 274 -29.01 20.41 5.22
CA SER A 274 -29.69 21.10 6.31
C SER A 274 -30.35 22.35 5.75
N VAL A 275 -31.68 22.36 5.76
CA VAL A 275 -32.45 23.54 5.36
C VAL A 275 -32.64 24.37 6.62
N LYS A 276 -32.07 25.57 6.63
CA LYS A 276 -32.22 26.52 7.73
C LYS A 276 -33.41 27.41 7.44
N MET A 277 -34.55 27.14 8.08
CA MET A 277 -35.72 28.02 8.05
C MET A 277 -35.80 28.76 9.39
N GLY A 278 -35.23 29.97 9.44
CA GLY A 278 -35.17 30.79 10.66
C GLY A 278 -34.25 30.21 11.75
N SER A 279 -34.78 30.01 12.96
CA SER A 279 -34.01 29.59 14.16
C SER A 279 -33.94 28.07 14.36
N LEU A 280 -34.57 27.28 13.50
CA LEU A 280 -34.60 25.81 13.60
C LEU A 280 -33.71 25.19 12.52
N LYS A 281 -32.76 24.35 12.95
CA LYS A 281 -32.01 23.45 12.06
C LYS A 281 -32.73 22.10 12.06
N ALA A 282 -33.28 21.71 10.93
CA ALA A 282 -33.84 20.37 10.71
C ALA A 282 -33.14 19.73 9.50
N GLY A 283 -32.95 18.40 9.53
CA GLY A 283 -32.42 17.66 8.40
C GLY A 283 -33.41 17.69 7.22
N CYS A 284 -32.90 17.68 5.97
CA CYS A 284 -33.75 17.65 4.77
C CYS A 284 -34.70 16.44 4.74
N LEU A 285 -34.30 15.31 5.34
CA LEU A 285 -35.14 14.12 5.47
C LEU A 285 -36.32 14.35 6.43
N ASP A 286 -36.08 14.95 7.59
CA ASP A 286 -37.13 15.23 8.58
C ASP A 286 -38.13 16.25 8.02
N PHE A 287 -37.65 17.26 7.31
CA PHE A 287 -38.50 18.25 6.65
C PHE A 287 -39.33 17.62 5.52
N SER A 288 -38.72 16.77 4.68
CA SER A 288 -39.43 16.07 3.61
C SER A 288 -40.53 15.15 4.15
N LEU A 289 -40.24 14.38 5.19
CA LEU A 289 -41.22 13.51 5.85
C LEU A 289 -42.37 14.31 6.46
N ALA A 290 -42.08 15.44 7.10
CA ALA A 290 -43.11 16.32 7.67
C ALA A 290 -44.05 16.88 6.58
N VAL A 291 -43.51 17.34 5.45
CA VAL A 291 -44.30 17.85 4.33
C VAL A 291 -45.20 16.76 3.75
N VAL A 292 -44.65 15.56 3.51
CA VAL A 292 -45.44 14.42 3.00
C VAL A 292 -46.56 14.05 3.95
N TYR A 293 -46.30 14.05 5.26
CA TYR A 293 -47.30 13.74 6.28
C TYR A 293 -48.43 14.79 6.31
N ILE A 294 -48.10 16.08 6.20
CA ILE A 294 -49.10 17.15 6.13
C ILE A 294 -49.97 17.02 4.89
N VAL A 295 -49.37 16.78 3.71
CA VAL A 295 -50.11 16.59 2.46
C VAL A 295 -51.06 15.39 2.56
N PHE A 296 -50.61 14.29 3.17
CA PHE A 296 -51.42 13.10 3.37
C PHE A 296 -52.61 13.37 4.32
N LEU A 297 -52.39 14.07 5.43
CA LEU A 297 -53.47 14.47 6.33
C LEU A 297 -54.47 15.40 5.65
N CYS A 298 -54.00 16.38 4.88
CA CYS A 298 -54.87 17.25 4.09
C CYS A 298 -55.70 16.45 3.08
N ALA A 299 -55.11 15.47 2.40
CA ALA A 299 -55.83 14.61 1.46
C ALA A 299 -56.91 13.78 2.16
N ILE A 300 -56.63 13.22 3.35
CA ILE A 300 -57.64 12.48 4.14
C ILE A 300 -58.76 13.41 4.61
N LEU A 301 -58.44 14.61 5.08
CA LEU A 301 -59.43 15.58 5.52
C LEU A 301 -60.31 16.05 4.36
N LEU A 302 -59.70 16.35 3.20
CA LEU A 302 -60.42 16.69 1.98
C LEU A 302 -61.29 15.53 1.52
N TRP A 303 -60.77 14.30 1.51
CA TRP A 303 -61.56 13.11 1.21
C TRP A 303 -62.73 12.95 2.17
N GLY A 304 -62.52 13.12 3.48
CA GLY A 304 -63.57 13.05 4.49
C GLY A 304 -64.63 14.15 4.36
N LEU A 305 -64.22 15.38 4.02
CA LEU A 305 -65.14 16.49 3.74
C LEU A 305 -65.92 16.29 2.44
N LEU A 306 -65.28 15.76 1.39
CA LEU A 306 -65.91 15.40 0.13
C LEU A 306 -66.86 14.22 0.28
N TYR A 307 -66.52 13.24 1.12
CA TYR A 307 -67.39 12.11 1.42
C TYR A 307 -68.60 12.54 2.28
N ARG A 308 -68.39 13.45 3.24
CA ARG A 308 -69.50 14.04 4.04
C ARG A 308 -70.41 14.93 3.20
N THR A 309 -69.89 15.68 2.25
CA THR A 309 -70.72 16.49 1.33
C THR A 309 -71.42 15.59 0.32
N ARG A 310 -70.77 14.55 -0.22
CA ARG A 310 -71.43 13.57 -1.09
C ARG A 310 -72.48 12.72 -0.36
N GLY A 311 -72.31 12.47 0.94
CA GLY A 311 -73.30 11.85 1.82
C GLY A 311 -74.44 12.77 2.28
N ARG A 312 -74.35 14.09 2.04
CA ARG A 312 -75.43 15.05 2.30
C ARG A 312 -76.15 15.53 1.04
N THR A 313 -75.67 15.21 -0.16
CA THR A 313 -76.28 15.64 -1.43
C THR A 313 -76.69 14.47 -2.34
N GLY A 314 -77.21 13.38 -1.76
CA GLY A 314 -77.59 12.19 -2.54
C GLY A 314 -78.60 11.27 -1.86
N PHE A 315 -79.79 11.78 -1.52
CA PHE A 315 -80.98 10.95 -1.28
C PHE A 315 -82.25 11.71 -1.73
N PRO A 316 -82.77 11.50 -2.95
CA PRO A 316 -84.21 11.50 -3.16
C PRO A 316 -84.73 10.14 -2.69
N SER A 317 -85.42 10.13 -1.55
CA SER A 317 -86.16 8.97 -1.05
C SER A 317 -87.32 8.68 -2.00
N GLN A 318 -87.13 7.80 -3.00
CA GLN A 318 -88.24 7.07 -3.60
C GLN A 318 -88.50 5.82 -2.75
N THR A 319 -89.47 5.96 -1.85
CA THR A 319 -90.09 4.82 -1.17
C THR A 319 -91.07 4.16 -2.15
N LYS A 320 -90.84 2.88 -2.47
CA LYS A 320 -91.85 1.81 -2.76
C LYS A 320 -91.11 0.55 -3.25
N PRO A 321 -91.30 -0.60 -2.59
CA PRO A 321 -92.30 -1.57 -3.06
C PRO A 321 -92.93 -2.40 -1.91
N PRO A 322 -93.79 -3.41 -2.14
CA PRO A 322 -94.71 -3.68 -3.25
C PRO A 322 -96.19 -3.68 -2.80
N LYS A 323 -97.11 -3.62 -3.78
CA LYS A 323 -98.55 -3.80 -3.56
C LYS A 323 -98.86 -5.29 -3.39
N ASN A 324 -99.46 -5.66 -2.26
CA ASN A 324 -100.25 -6.88 -2.14
C ASN A 324 -101.66 -6.57 -2.65
N ALA A 325 -102.15 -7.38 -3.58
CA ALA A 325 -103.54 -7.34 -4.03
C ALA A 325 -104.00 -8.78 -4.28
N ASP A 326 -104.61 -9.37 -3.26
CA ASP A 326 -105.58 -10.44 -3.41
C ASP A 326 -106.96 -9.76 -3.41
N ASP A 327 -107.67 -9.78 -4.55
CA ASP A 327 -108.89 -10.59 -4.71
C ASP A 327 -109.68 -10.21 -5.98
N LYS A 328 -110.20 -11.27 -6.60
CA LYS A 328 -111.34 -11.35 -7.52
C LYS A 328 -111.26 -10.78 -8.96
N LEU A 329 -111.11 -11.77 -9.87
CA LEU A 329 -112.21 -12.31 -10.71
C LEU A 329 -112.24 -11.91 -12.20
N HIS A 330 -112.27 -12.98 -13.02
CA HIS A 330 -112.78 -13.15 -14.40
C HIS A 330 -111.90 -12.79 -15.61
N SER A 331 -111.37 -13.88 -16.22
CA SER A 331 -111.80 -14.42 -17.52
C SER A 331 -110.79 -14.41 -18.67
N ASN A 332 -110.38 -15.65 -19.00
CA ASN A 332 -110.16 -16.27 -20.30
C ASN A 332 -109.01 -15.88 -21.27
N ASN A 333 -108.21 -16.94 -21.51
CA ASN A 333 -107.82 -17.54 -22.79
C ASN A 333 -106.51 -17.13 -23.50
N ASN A 334 -105.58 -18.08 -23.43
CA ASN A 334 -104.86 -18.74 -24.52
C ASN A 334 -103.92 -17.92 -25.43
N GLY A 335 -102.63 -17.94 -25.09
CA GLY A 335 -101.67 -18.93 -25.63
C GLY A 335 -101.04 -18.69 -27.00
N ASN A 336 -99.70 -18.56 -27.04
CA ASN A 336 -98.79 -19.05 -28.09
C ASN A 336 -97.31 -18.67 -27.84
N VAL A 337 -96.41 -19.60 -28.18
CA VAL A 337 -94.94 -19.61 -28.00
C VAL A 337 -94.24 -19.18 -29.33
N PRO A 338 -92.90 -19.25 -29.52
CA PRO A 338 -91.92 -18.15 -29.67
C PRO A 338 -91.25 -18.05 -31.08
N GLU A 339 -90.31 -17.13 -31.33
CA GLU A 339 -88.98 -17.42 -31.95
C GLU A 339 -88.08 -16.20 -32.30
N ASN A 340 -86.77 -16.46 -32.24
CA ASN A 340 -85.64 -15.94 -33.05
C ASN A 340 -84.90 -14.62 -32.75
N SER A 341 -83.66 -14.75 -32.25
CA SER A 341 -82.45 -14.50 -33.06
C SER A 341 -81.13 -14.75 -32.30
N VAL A 342 -80.20 -15.42 -32.99
CA VAL A 342 -78.83 -15.72 -32.58
C VAL A 342 -77.99 -14.44 -32.50
N GLN A 343 -77.37 -14.17 -31.35
CA GLN A 343 -76.35 -13.12 -31.19
C GLN A 343 -74.98 -13.73 -30.88
N VAL A 344 -74.02 -13.45 -31.76
CA VAL A 344 -72.58 -13.60 -31.53
C VAL A 344 -72.19 -12.74 -30.31
N PRO A 345 -71.54 -13.28 -29.26
CA PRO A 345 -71.21 -12.49 -28.09
C PRO A 345 -70.05 -11.54 -28.39
N LYS A 346 -70.37 -10.25 -28.53
CA LYS A 346 -69.38 -9.17 -28.62
C LYS A 346 -68.80 -8.96 -27.22
N ALA A 347 -67.49 -9.20 -27.12
CA ALA A 347 -66.69 -9.10 -25.91
C ALA A 347 -66.98 -7.82 -25.10
N ALA A 348 -67.07 -8.02 -23.79
CA ALA A 348 -67.30 -7.01 -22.78
C ALA A 348 -66.28 -5.86 -22.84
N SER A 349 -66.80 -4.62 -22.77
CA SER A 349 -66.16 -3.40 -22.26
C SER A 349 -64.63 -3.30 -22.37
N SER A 350 -64.11 -2.96 -23.55
CA SER A 350 -62.72 -2.52 -23.69
C SER A 350 -62.56 -1.12 -23.08
N SER A 351 -61.65 -0.99 -22.11
CA SER A 351 -61.28 0.30 -21.51
C SER A 351 -60.80 1.30 -22.58
N ILE A 352 -61.05 2.59 -22.37
CA ILE A 352 -60.69 3.67 -23.32
C ILE A 352 -59.21 3.60 -23.75
N VAL A 353 -58.33 3.17 -22.83
CA VAL A 353 -56.90 3.00 -23.08
C VAL A 353 -56.61 1.88 -24.09
N GLN A 354 -57.34 0.77 -24.00
CA GLN A 354 -57.18 -0.36 -24.92
C GLN A 354 -57.66 0.00 -26.34
N THR A 355 -58.75 0.77 -26.45
CA THR A 355 -59.21 1.30 -27.74
C THR A 355 -58.21 2.29 -28.33
N TYR A 356 -57.60 3.16 -27.51
CA TYR A 356 -56.57 4.11 -27.97
C TYR A 356 -55.30 3.41 -28.46
N MET A 357 -54.75 2.46 -27.69
CA MET A 357 -53.57 1.69 -28.11
C MET A 357 -53.84 0.92 -29.41
N SER A 358 -55.00 0.28 -29.54
CA SER A 358 -55.34 -0.46 -30.76
C SER A 358 -55.47 0.43 -32.00
N THR A 359 -56.03 1.63 -31.86
CA THR A 359 -56.16 2.59 -32.97
C THR A 359 -54.81 3.23 -33.34
N PHE A 360 -53.96 3.52 -32.35
CA PHE A 360 -52.61 4.02 -32.58
C PHE A 360 -51.75 3.00 -33.34
N PHE A 361 -51.66 1.75 -32.85
CA PHE A 361 -50.87 0.71 -33.52
C PHE A 361 -51.42 0.35 -34.90
N ARG A 362 -52.75 0.37 -35.08
CA ARG A 362 -53.36 0.17 -36.41
C ARG A 362 -52.99 1.29 -37.37
N ARG A 363 -53.01 2.56 -36.92
CA ARG A 363 -52.62 3.70 -37.76
C ARG A 363 -51.12 3.68 -38.10
N HIS A 364 -50.28 3.30 -37.15
CA HIS A 364 -48.85 3.10 -37.37
C HIS A 364 -48.58 1.95 -38.35
N GLY A 365 -49.28 0.83 -38.20
CA GLY A 365 -49.18 -0.31 -39.12
C GLY A 365 -49.57 0.04 -40.56
N VAL A 366 -50.66 0.81 -40.75
CA VAL A 366 -51.08 1.29 -42.08
C VAL A 366 -50.04 2.25 -42.68
N PHE A 367 -49.40 3.10 -41.87
CA PHE A 367 -48.32 3.96 -42.34
C PHE A 367 -47.12 3.15 -42.84
N VAL A 368 -46.74 2.10 -42.09
CA VAL A 368 -45.62 1.21 -42.44
C VAL A 368 -45.89 0.44 -43.73
N THR A 369 -47.11 -0.04 -43.96
CA THR A 369 -47.45 -0.77 -45.19
C THR A 369 -47.61 0.13 -46.41
N ARG A 370 -47.93 1.42 -46.22
CA ARG A 370 -48.13 2.37 -47.33
C ARG A 370 -46.82 2.94 -47.88
N HIS A 371 -45.76 3.00 -47.07
CA HIS A 371 -44.43 3.48 -47.46
C HIS A 371 -43.30 2.53 -47.02
N PRO A 372 -43.28 1.27 -47.49
CA PRO A 372 -42.36 0.25 -47.00
C PRO A 372 -40.89 0.59 -47.26
N LEU A 373 -40.57 1.20 -48.41
CA LEU A 373 -39.22 1.62 -48.77
C LEU A 373 -38.69 2.74 -47.85
N LEU A 374 -39.53 3.72 -47.49
CA LEU A 374 -39.14 4.82 -46.61
C LEU A 374 -38.84 4.30 -45.20
N VAL A 375 -39.70 3.41 -44.68
CA VAL A 375 -39.49 2.80 -43.36
C VAL A 375 -38.24 1.93 -43.35
N LEU A 376 -37.99 1.15 -44.41
CA LEU A 376 -36.80 0.32 -44.51
C LEU A 376 -35.52 1.17 -44.58
N CYS A 377 -35.53 2.24 -45.38
CA CYS A 377 -34.43 3.22 -45.42
C CYS A 377 -34.21 3.89 -44.06
N ALA A 378 -35.26 4.36 -43.38
CA ALA A 378 -35.14 4.98 -42.06
C ALA A 378 -34.63 3.99 -41.00
N SER A 379 -35.09 2.74 -41.05
CA SER A 379 -34.66 1.67 -40.13
C SER A 379 -33.19 1.28 -40.31
N LEU A 380 -32.60 1.50 -41.49
CA LEU A 380 -31.17 1.30 -41.76
C LEU A 380 -30.36 2.56 -41.46
N LEU A 381 -30.87 3.72 -41.84
CA LEU A 381 -30.19 5.02 -41.67
C LEU A 381 -29.96 5.33 -40.18
N VAL A 382 -30.96 5.11 -39.32
CA VAL A 382 -30.88 5.46 -37.90
C VAL A 382 -29.79 4.66 -37.16
N PRO A 383 -29.72 3.32 -37.27
CA PRO A 383 -28.60 2.56 -36.70
C PRO A 383 -27.25 2.96 -37.28
N ILE A 384 -27.14 3.23 -38.59
CA ILE A 384 -25.88 3.65 -39.21
C ILE A 384 -25.42 5.00 -38.61
N LEU A 385 -26.32 5.96 -38.45
CA LEU A 385 -26.01 7.25 -37.80
C LEU A 385 -25.58 7.07 -36.34
N LEU A 386 -26.24 6.17 -35.59
CA LEU A 386 -25.84 5.84 -34.23
C LEU A 386 -24.47 5.13 -34.18
N CYS A 387 -24.17 4.26 -35.15
CA CYS A 387 -22.88 3.59 -35.28
C CYS A 387 -21.74 4.55 -35.63
N ILE A 388 -21.99 5.64 -36.37
CA ILE A 388 -20.98 6.69 -36.60
C ILE A 388 -20.54 7.33 -35.27
N GLY A 389 -21.44 7.43 -34.29
CA GLY A 389 -21.12 7.88 -32.93
C GLY A 389 -20.09 6.99 -32.21
N LEU A 390 -19.99 5.71 -32.58
CA LEU A 390 -19.01 4.78 -32.01
C LEU A 390 -17.59 5.01 -32.53
N ILE A 391 -17.38 5.79 -33.60
CA ILE A 391 -16.04 6.13 -34.09
C ILE A 391 -15.30 7.05 -33.10
N ARG A 392 -16.05 7.81 -32.29
CA ARG A 392 -15.50 8.60 -31.17
C ARG A 392 -15.42 7.81 -29.86
N PHE A 393 -15.76 6.52 -29.88
CA PHE A 393 -15.71 5.67 -28.70
C PHE A 393 -14.26 5.34 -28.36
N LYS A 394 -13.72 6.06 -27.38
CA LYS A 394 -12.39 5.80 -26.82
C LYS A 394 -12.52 4.77 -25.71
N VAL A 395 -11.97 3.59 -25.93
CA VAL A 395 -11.91 2.53 -24.91
C VAL A 395 -10.80 2.88 -23.91
N GLU A 396 -11.19 3.16 -22.67
CA GLU A 396 -10.24 3.39 -21.56
C GLU A 396 -9.93 2.03 -20.90
N THR A 397 -8.74 1.47 -21.16
CA THR A 397 -8.31 0.14 -20.68
C THR A 397 -7.57 0.16 -19.33
N ARG A 398 -7.67 1.27 -18.59
CA ARG A 398 -7.00 1.46 -17.31
C ARG A 398 -7.84 0.89 -16.15
N PRO A 399 -7.40 -0.18 -15.46
CA PRO A 399 -8.21 -0.87 -14.45
C PRO A 399 -8.61 0.03 -13.26
N GLU A 400 -7.83 1.07 -12.96
CA GLU A 400 -8.06 2.01 -11.85
C GLU A 400 -9.27 2.94 -12.03
N LYS A 401 -9.75 3.17 -13.26
CA LYS A 401 -10.91 4.05 -13.53
C LYS A 401 -12.22 3.28 -13.68
N VAL A 402 -12.16 2.00 -14.03
CA VAL A 402 -13.37 1.18 -14.29
C VAL A 402 -13.98 0.64 -12.99
N LEU A 403 -13.15 0.39 -11.97
CA LEU A 403 -13.57 -0.05 -10.64
C LEU A 403 -13.89 1.11 -9.67
N ASN A 404 -13.47 2.34 -9.97
CA ASN A 404 -13.73 3.52 -9.16
C ASN A 404 -14.82 4.40 -9.79
N LEU A 405 -16.05 3.91 -9.80
CA LEU A 405 -17.23 4.71 -10.17
C LEU A 405 -17.60 5.78 -9.12
N SER A 406 -16.74 6.03 -8.12
CA SER A 406 -16.94 7.01 -7.05
C SER A 406 -16.11 8.31 -7.20
N SER A 407 -15.32 8.48 -8.26
CA SER A 407 -14.43 9.65 -8.39
C SER A 407 -14.79 10.62 -9.51
N TYR A 408 -16.02 10.57 -10.02
CA TYR A 408 -16.44 11.42 -11.14
C TYR A 408 -16.76 12.88 -10.78
N ASP A 409 -16.74 13.25 -9.50
CA ASP A 409 -17.11 14.62 -9.07
C ASP A 409 -15.97 15.65 -9.07
N SER A 410 -14.71 15.26 -9.31
CA SER A 410 -13.58 16.20 -9.18
C SER A 410 -13.06 16.80 -10.50
N TYR A 411 -13.61 16.43 -11.67
CA TYR A 411 -13.06 16.88 -12.97
C TYR A 411 -13.98 17.75 -13.83
N ASN A 412 -15.11 18.26 -13.29
CA ASN A 412 -16.03 19.06 -14.11
C ASN A 412 -16.57 20.33 -13.46
N SER A 413 -15.72 21.10 -12.76
CA SER A 413 -16.04 22.51 -12.44
C SER A 413 -15.62 23.50 -13.53
N SER A 414 -14.87 23.05 -14.55
CA SER A 414 -14.41 23.94 -15.65
C SER A 414 -15.04 23.65 -17.01
N THR A 415 -15.66 22.48 -17.23
CA THR A 415 -16.22 22.13 -18.56
C THR A 415 -17.74 22.35 -18.65
N VAL A 416 -18.44 22.55 -17.52
CA VAL A 416 -19.87 22.93 -17.51
C VAL A 416 -20.07 24.40 -17.94
N ALA A 417 -19.04 25.24 -17.82
CA ALA A 417 -19.09 26.63 -18.30
C ALA A 417 -19.01 26.76 -19.83
N GLU A 418 -18.35 25.83 -20.54
CA GLU A 418 -18.24 25.91 -22.01
C GLU A 418 -19.43 25.30 -22.75
N ILE A 419 -20.12 24.30 -22.18
CA ILE A 419 -21.28 23.67 -22.84
C ILE A 419 -22.52 24.59 -22.78
N LEU A 420 -22.63 25.46 -21.77
CA LEU A 420 -23.75 26.39 -21.67
C LEU A 420 -23.66 27.59 -22.64
N ILE A 421 -22.48 27.87 -23.21
CA ILE A 421 -22.28 29.00 -24.15
C ILE A 421 -22.59 28.59 -25.61
N ILE A 422 -22.50 27.30 -25.96
CA ILE A 422 -22.72 26.84 -27.34
C ILE A 422 -24.22 26.71 -27.68
N VAL A 423 -25.11 26.58 -26.69
CA VAL A 423 -26.56 26.41 -26.95
C VAL A 423 -27.32 27.74 -27.13
N TYR A 424 -26.74 28.88 -26.73
CA TYR A 424 -27.44 30.18 -26.80
C TYR A 424 -27.19 31.01 -28.09
N ASN A 425 -26.37 30.52 -29.03
CA ASN A 425 -25.98 31.28 -30.24
C ASN A 425 -26.23 30.55 -31.57
N GLY A 426 -27.25 29.68 -31.62
CA GLY A 426 -27.59 28.88 -32.81
C GLY A 426 -29.02 29.06 -33.31
N GLY A 427 -29.67 30.19 -33.02
CA GLY A 427 -30.98 30.56 -33.59
C GLY A 427 -30.83 31.69 -34.60
N ILE A 428 -30.88 31.35 -35.88
CA ILE A 428 -31.53 32.17 -36.91
C ILE A 428 -32.95 31.66 -37.03
#